data_AF-I3SR01-F1
#
_entry.id   AF-I3SR01-F1
#
_cell.length_a   1.000
_cell.length_b   1.000
_cell.length_c   1.000
_cell.angle_alpha   90.00
_cell.angle_beta   90.00
_cell.angle_gamma   90.00
#
_symmetry.space_group_name_H-M   'P 1'
#
loop_
_entity.id
_entity.type
_entity.pdbx_description
1 polymer ?
#
loop_
_entity_poly.entity_id
_entity_poly.type
_entity_poly.pdbx_seq_one_letter_code
_entity_poly.pdbx_strand_id
1 'polypeptide(L)'
;MGEEDSNLNKVESQTEFVDSVSEQEPQVEEKESEKPEAVTQEEPHKEVPSPIVQNVADDDAKKVTGGSVDRDAALARVVTEKRLALIKAWEESERTKAENRAYKKQSAVGLWEESRKASIEAELKKIEENLERKKAEYAEKMKNKIAEIHQAAEEKRATVEANKKEEFLEVEETAAKFRSRGVAPKKLFACFSA
;
A
#
# COMPACT_ATOMS: atom_id res chain seq x y z
N MET A 1 67.37 -19.81 23.41
CA MET A 1 67.13 -20.75 22.30
C MET A 1 65.64 -20.96 22.22
N GLY A 2 64.85 -20.31 21.40
CA GLY A 2 64.94 -19.19 20.44
C GLY A 2 63.45 -18.84 20.23
N GLU A 3 63.06 -17.56 20.18
CA GLU A 3 62.90 -16.84 18.90
C GLU A 3 61.98 -17.63 17.94
N GLU A 4 60.80 -17.17 17.53
CA GLU A 4 60.34 -15.82 17.28
C GLU A 4 58.82 -15.78 17.09
N ASP A 5 58.29 -14.59 17.34
CA ASP A 5 56.95 -14.12 17.07
C ASP A 5 56.55 -14.16 15.58
N SER A 6 55.27 -13.81 15.37
CA SER A 6 54.67 -13.22 14.17
C SER A 6 53.91 -14.16 13.22
N ASN A 7 52.57 -14.09 13.28
CA ASN A 7 51.88 -13.27 12.28
C ASN A 7 50.45 -12.95 12.71
N LEU A 8 50.30 -11.72 13.18
CA LEU A 8 49.08 -10.93 13.12
C LEU A 8 49.07 -10.28 11.72
N ASN A 9 48.16 -10.70 10.83
CA ASN A 9 47.38 -9.79 9.97
C ASN A 9 46.68 -10.50 8.79
N LYS A 10 45.62 -9.81 8.37
CA LYS A 10 44.99 -9.76 7.03
C LYS A 10 43.67 -10.53 6.97
N VAL A 11 42.54 -9.86 7.22
CA VAL A 11 41.79 -8.94 6.32
C VAL A 11 41.13 -9.71 5.18
N GLU A 12 39.83 -9.41 5.01
CA GLU A 12 38.96 -9.72 3.87
C GLU A 12 38.62 -11.19 3.62
N SER A 13 37.38 -11.54 3.95
CA SER A 13 36.53 -12.13 2.91
C SER A 13 35.22 -11.35 2.87
N GLN A 14 35.17 -10.46 1.88
CA GLN A 14 33.92 -9.99 1.31
C GLN A 14 33.10 -11.23 0.95
N THR A 15 31.92 -11.36 1.55
CA THR A 15 30.89 -12.25 1.02
C THR A 15 30.03 -11.42 0.10
N GLU A 16 30.51 -11.26 -1.13
CA GLU A 16 29.65 -11.02 -2.28
C GLU A 16 28.70 -12.22 -2.36
N PHE A 17 27.42 -12.02 -2.03
CA PHE A 17 26.37 -12.94 -2.42
C PHE A 17 25.46 -12.19 -3.39
N VAL A 18 25.97 -12.08 -4.62
CA VAL A 18 25.16 -11.86 -5.81
C VAL A 18 24.43 -13.16 -6.09
N ASP A 19 23.18 -13.26 -5.68
CA ASP A 19 22.31 -14.35 -6.11
C ASP A 19 21.10 -13.77 -6.85
N SER A 20 21.33 -13.66 -8.15
CA SER A 20 20.40 -13.89 -9.24
C SER A 20 18.96 -14.21 -8.81
N VAL A 21 18.13 -13.17 -8.72
CA VAL A 21 16.68 -13.36 -8.86
C VAL A 21 16.37 -13.28 -10.35
N SER A 22 16.18 -14.45 -10.93
CA SER A 22 15.65 -14.69 -12.26
C SER A 22 14.33 -13.94 -12.45
N GLU A 23 14.35 -12.94 -13.30
CA GLU A 23 13.18 -12.26 -13.82
C GLU A 23 12.52 -13.19 -14.86
N GLN A 24 11.36 -13.74 -14.52
CA GLN A 24 10.48 -14.41 -15.47
C GLN A 24 9.30 -13.49 -15.75
N GLU A 25 9.41 -12.72 -16.83
CA GLU A 25 8.27 -12.09 -17.50
C GLU A 25 7.41 -13.16 -18.19
N PRO A 26 6.08 -13.13 -18.05
CA PRO A 26 5.19 -13.75 -19.02
C PRO A 26 4.90 -12.77 -20.15
N GLN A 27 5.36 -13.16 -21.34
CA GLN A 27 5.03 -12.57 -22.65
C GLN A 27 3.51 -12.54 -22.87
N VAL A 28 2.99 -11.41 -23.34
CA VAL A 28 1.70 -11.36 -24.04
C VAL A 28 1.85 -10.46 -25.26
N GLU A 29 1.62 -11.06 -26.42
CA GLU A 29 1.74 -10.50 -27.78
C GLU A 29 1.07 -9.14 -27.97
N GLU A 30 1.80 -8.26 -28.65
CA GLU A 30 1.30 -7.05 -29.30
C GLU A 30 0.23 -7.38 -30.36
N LYS A 31 -0.87 -6.63 -30.33
CA LYS A 31 -1.50 -6.16 -31.56
C LYS A 31 -1.87 -4.69 -31.43
N GLU A 32 -1.18 -3.90 -32.24
CA GLU A 32 -1.32 -2.47 -32.48
C GLU A 32 -2.58 -2.12 -33.30
N SER A 33 -2.85 -0.81 -33.36
CA SER A 33 -3.84 -0.02 -34.11
C SER A 33 -5.14 0.27 -33.36
N GLU A 34 -5.64 1.51 -33.24
CA GLU A 34 -5.28 2.81 -33.83
C GLU A 34 -6.11 3.90 -33.11
N LYS A 35 -5.55 5.10 -32.93
CA LYS A 35 -6.22 6.32 -32.42
C LYS A 35 -6.55 7.20 -33.64
N PRO A 36 -7.69 7.94 -33.70
CA PRO A 36 -7.73 9.35 -33.27
C PRO A 36 -9.14 9.73 -32.70
N GLU A 37 -9.31 10.50 -31.63
CA GLU A 37 -9.18 11.96 -31.43
C GLU A 37 -10.52 12.56 -30.93
N ALA A 38 -10.37 13.50 -29.99
CA ALA A 38 -11.20 14.68 -29.70
C ALA A 38 -12.75 14.57 -29.68
N VAL A 39 -13.33 14.72 -28.48
CA VAL A 39 -14.65 15.36 -28.33
C VAL A 39 -14.58 16.42 -27.22
N THR A 40 -14.80 17.64 -27.69
CA THR A 40 -15.02 18.90 -26.99
C THR A 40 -16.15 18.82 -25.97
N GLN A 41 -15.92 19.39 -24.79
CA GLN A 41 -16.93 19.66 -23.77
C GLN A 41 -17.60 21.01 -24.07
N GLU A 42 -18.93 21.05 -24.10
CA GLU A 42 -19.72 22.28 -23.91
C GLU A 42 -20.89 22.00 -22.94
N GLU A 43 -21.15 22.99 -22.08
CA GLU A 43 -21.94 22.97 -20.85
C GLU A 43 -23.48 23.00 -21.02
N PRO A 44 -24.26 22.76 -19.93
CA PRO A 44 -25.70 22.90 -19.92
C PRO A 44 -26.16 24.21 -19.24
N HIS A 45 -26.68 25.17 -20.00
CA HIS A 45 -27.49 26.24 -19.40
C HIS A 45 -28.65 26.63 -20.33
N LYS A 46 -29.89 26.36 -19.88
CA LYS A 46 -31.08 27.07 -20.36
C LYS A 46 -31.91 27.54 -19.17
N GLU A 47 -31.71 28.80 -18.85
CA GLU A 47 -32.66 29.66 -18.17
C GLU A 47 -33.96 29.77 -19.00
N VAL A 48 -35.08 29.81 -18.31
CA VAL A 48 -36.40 30.09 -18.88
C VAL A 48 -36.75 31.54 -18.51
N PRO A 49 -37.11 32.39 -19.48
CA PRO A 49 -37.94 33.54 -19.19
C PRO A 49 -39.29 33.40 -19.91
N SER A 50 -40.37 33.44 -19.13
CA SER A 50 -41.69 33.81 -19.63
C SER A 50 -41.73 35.33 -19.89
N PRO A 51 -42.54 35.80 -20.85
CA PRO A 51 -43.42 36.90 -20.49
C PRO A 51 -44.85 36.81 -21.08
N ILE A 52 -45.77 37.20 -20.20
CA ILE A 52 -47.10 37.81 -20.33
C ILE A 52 -47.44 38.40 -21.71
N VAL A 53 -48.67 38.17 -22.19
CA VAL A 53 -49.37 39.07 -23.12
C VAL A 53 -50.86 39.18 -22.73
N GLN A 54 -51.36 40.42 -22.69
CA GLN A 54 -52.73 40.82 -22.34
C GLN A 54 -53.36 41.59 -23.51
N ASN A 55 -54.49 41.08 -24.03
CA ASN A 55 -55.57 41.69 -24.86
C ASN A 55 -55.18 42.41 -26.19
N VAL A 56 -55.98 42.56 -27.26
CA VAL A 56 -57.41 42.84 -27.50
C VAL A 56 -57.72 42.50 -28.98
N ALA A 57 -58.96 42.10 -29.30
CA ALA A 57 -59.82 42.61 -30.40
C ALA A 57 -60.67 41.50 -31.06
N ASP A 58 -61.97 41.55 -30.78
CA ASP A 58 -63.02 41.12 -31.70
C ASP A 58 -63.18 42.21 -32.77
N ASP A 59 -63.18 41.85 -34.06
CA ASP A 59 -64.35 42.00 -34.95
C ASP A 59 -64.06 41.51 -36.39
N ASP A 60 -65.17 41.24 -37.06
CA ASP A 60 -65.39 41.16 -38.51
C ASP A 60 -65.35 39.83 -39.27
N ALA A 61 -66.46 39.65 -39.99
CA ALA A 61 -66.96 38.41 -40.54
C ALA A 61 -66.71 38.26 -42.05
N LYS A 62 -66.58 36.99 -42.44
CA LYS A 62 -66.86 36.37 -43.75
C LYS A 62 -65.93 36.67 -44.95
N LYS A 63 -65.18 35.62 -45.30
CA LYS A 63 -65.26 34.99 -46.63
C LYS A 63 -65.18 33.45 -46.50
N VAL A 64 -66.34 32.80 -46.55
CA VAL A 64 -66.45 31.34 -46.74
C VAL A 64 -66.29 31.06 -48.22
N THR A 65 -65.19 30.41 -48.62
CA THR A 65 -65.07 29.47 -49.77
C THR A 65 -63.62 28.99 -49.89
N GLY A 66 -63.16 28.12 -48.96
CA GLY A 66 -61.80 27.55 -48.98
C GLY A 66 -61.47 26.56 -47.86
N GLY A 67 -62.24 26.53 -46.76
CA GLY A 67 -61.87 25.82 -45.53
C GLY A 67 -61.96 24.27 -45.52
N SER A 68 -62.40 23.62 -46.60
CA SER A 68 -62.43 22.13 -46.64
C SER A 68 -61.06 21.56 -46.97
N VAL A 69 -60.40 22.07 -48.00
CA VAL A 69 -59.10 21.57 -48.47
C VAL A 69 -57.99 21.89 -47.46
N ASP A 70 -58.03 23.08 -46.85
CA ASP A 70 -57.06 23.47 -45.81
C ASP A 70 -57.21 22.62 -44.54
N ARG A 71 -58.44 22.23 -44.19
CA ARG A 71 -58.71 21.34 -43.05
C ARG A 71 -58.17 19.94 -43.30
N ASP A 72 -58.39 19.38 -44.48
CA ASP A 72 -57.88 18.06 -44.84
C ASP A 72 -56.34 18.04 -44.90
N ALA A 73 -55.73 19.12 -45.38
CA ALA A 73 -54.28 19.30 -45.35
C ALA A 73 -53.74 19.42 -43.91
N ALA A 74 -54.43 20.13 -43.01
CA ALA A 74 -54.06 20.21 -41.60
C ALA A 74 -54.21 18.86 -40.89
N LEU A 75 -55.27 18.10 -41.17
CA LEU A 75 -55.46 16.75 -40.63
C LEU A 75 -54.38 15.79 -41.12
N ALA A 76 -54.00 15.85 -42.39
CA ALA A 76 -52.91 15.04 -42.94
C ALA A 76 -51.58 15.34 -42.21
N ARG A 77 -51.27 16.61 -41.95
CA ARG A 77 -50.08 17.01 -41.17
C ARG A 77 -50.12 16.43 -39.76
N VAL A 78 -51.22 16.58 -39.03
CA VAL A 78 -51.38 16.03 -37.68
C VAL A 78 -51.24 14.50 -37.67
N VAL A 79 -51.79 13.80 -38.67
CA VAL A 79 -51.64 12.34 -38.80
C VAL A 79 -50.18 11.96 -39.06
N THR A 80 -49.48 12.69 -39.92
CA THR A 80 -48.04 12.46 -40.16
C THR A 80 -47.19 12.74 -38.92
N GLU A 81 -47.46 13.83 -38.20
CA GLU A 81 -46.79 14.19 -36.96
C GLU A 81 -47.01 13.13 -35.89
N LYS A 82 -48.26 12.64 -35.73
CA LYS A 82 -48.59 11.54 -34.82
C LYS A 82 -47.82 10.26 -35.17
N ARG A 83 -47.72 9.92 -36.45
CA ARG A 83 -46.95 8.75 -36.92
C ARG A 83 -45.46 8.91 -36.59
N LEU A 84 -44.88 10.07 -36.89
CA LEU A 84 -43.47 10.36 -36.61
C LEU A 84 -43.17 10.36 -35.10
N ALA A 85 -44.06 10.94 -34.29
CA ALA A 85 -43.94 10.92 -32.84
C ALA A 85 -43.96 9.49 -32.28
N LEU A 86 -44.83 8.61 -32.79
CA LEU A 86 -44.87 7.21 -32.38
C LEU A 86 -43.61 6.45 -32.78
N ILE A 87 -43.11 6.65 -34.00
CA ILE A 87 -41.84 6.05 -34.47
C ILE A 87 -40.69 6.50 -33.57
N LYS A 88 -40.60 7.81 -33.28
CA LYS A 88 -39.56 8.36 -32.42
C LYS A 88 -39.64 7.81 -30.99
N ALA A 89 -40.84 7.71 -30.42
CA ALA A 89 -41.03 7.12 -29.09
C ALA A 89 -40.63 5.64 -29.05
N TRP A 90 -40.92 4.89 -30.10
CA TRP A 90 -40.49 3.50 -30.21
C TRP A 90 -38.97 3.38 -30.36
N GLU A 91 -38.36 4.18 -31.24
CA GLU A 91 -36.91 4.24 -31.43
C GLU A 91 -36.18 4.56 -30.12
N GLU A 92 -36.64 5.59 -29.39
CA GLU A 92 -36.05 5.95 -28.10
C GLU A 92 -36.18 4.80 -27.09
N SER A 93 -37.33 4.10 -27.06
CA SER A 93 -37.50 2.94 -26.19
C SER A 93 -36.55 1.78 -26.52
N GLU A 94 -36.26 1.55 -27.81
CA GLU A 94 -35.32 0.52 -28.25
C GLU A 94 -33.87 0.95 -27.98
N ARG A 95 -33.54 2.24 -28.16
CA ARG A 95 -32.25 2.82 -27.78
C ARG A 95 -32.00 2.63 -26.28
N THR A 96 -32.94 3.02 -25.42
CA THR A 96 -32.81 2.83 -23.96
C THR A 96 -32.62 1.36 -23.57
N LYS A 97 -33.27 0.41 -24.27
CA LYS A 97 -33.04 -1.03 -24.03
C LYS A 97 -31.63 -1.46 -24.44
N ALA A 98 -31.10 -0.95 -25.54
CA ALA A 98 -29.73 -1.23 -25.97
C ALA A 98 -28.71 -0.64 -24.97
N GLU A 99 -28.89 0.61 -24.55
CA GLU A 99 -28.04 1.30 -23.58
C GLU A 99 -28.04 0.60 -22.23
N ASN A 100 -29.20 0.22 -21.69
CA ASN A 100 -29.27 -0.54 -20.43
C ASN A 100 -28.53 -1.88 -20.51
N ARG A 101 -28.54 -2.55 -21.66
CA ARG A 101 -27.76 -3.78 -21.87
C ARG A 101 -26.26 -3.50 -21.91
N ALA A 102 -25.84 -2.42 -22.56
CA ALA A 102 -24.45 -1.99 -22.60
C ALA A 102 -23.94 -1.59 -21.20
N TYR A 103 -24.71 -0.77 -20.48
CA TYR A 103 -24.39 -0.32 -19.13
C TYR A 103 -24.15 -1.49 -18.18
N LYS A 104 -25.06 -2.48 -18.16
CA LYS A 104 -24.88 -3.70 -17.34
C LYS A 104 -23.59 -4.44 -17.65
N LYS A 105 -23.22 -4.54 -18.94
CA LYS A 105 -21.96 -5.19 -19.34
C LYS A 105 -20.75 -4.37 -18.91
N GLN A 106 -20.78 -3.05 -19.08
CA GLN A 106 -19.70 -2.16 -18.64
C GLN A 106 -19.52 -2.22 -17.12
N SER A 107 -20.60 -2.19 -16.35
CA SER A 107 -20.52 -2.36 -14.90
C SER A 107 -19.94 -3.72 -14.50
N ALA A 108 -20.32 -4.80 -15.20
CA ALA A 108 -19.75 -6.13 -14.94
C ALA A 108 -18.23 -6.18 -15.23
N VAL A 109 -17.77 -5.53 -16.29
CA VAL A 109 -16.34 -5.39 -16.60
C VAL A 109 -15.64 -4.57 -15.51
N GLY A 110 -16.20 -3.43 -15.10
CA GLY A 110 -15.64 -2.61 -14.02
C GLY A 110 -15.48 -3.37 -12.70
N LEU A 111 -16.50 -4.13 -12.29
CA LEU A 111 -16.43 -4.96 -11.09
C LEU A 111 -15.38 -6.07 -11.20
N TRP A 112 -15.22 -6.66 -12.39
CA TRP A 112 -14.20 -7.67 -12.63
C TRP A 112 -12.79 -7.09 -12.54
N GLU A 113 -12.58 -5.90 -13.11
CA GLU A 113 -11.30 -5.17 -13.00
C GLU A 113 -10.99 -4.80 -11.54
N GLU A 114 -11.97 -4.27 -10.80
CA GLU A 114 -11.82 -3.97 -9.37
C GLU A 114 -11.48 -5.22 -8.56
N SER A 115 -12.13 -6.35 -8.84
CA SER A 115 -11.82 -7.62 -8.19
C SER A 115 -10.38 -8.07 -8.46
N ARG A 116 -9.89 -7.92 -9.69
CA ARG A 116 -8.51 -8.29 -10.04
C ARG A 116 -7.49 -7.35 -9.40
N LYS A 117 -7.75 -6.04 -9.40
CA LYS A 117 -6.92 -5.04 -8.71
C LYS A 117 -6.83 -5.35 -7.22
N ALA A 118 -7.97 -5.58 -6.55
CA ALA A 118 -8.01 -5.92 -5.13
C ALA A 118 -7.23 -7.20 -4.80
N SER A 119 -7.27 -8.21 -5.69
CA SER A 119 -6.48 -9.44 -5.53
C SER A 119 -4.97 -9.16 -5.54
N ILE A 120 -4.51 -8.33 -6.48
CA ILE A 120 -3.09 -7.99 -6.62
C ILE A 120 -2.63 -7.10 -5.44
N GLU A 121 -3.44 -6.13 -5.03
CA GLU A 121 -3.16 -5.30 -3.85
C GLU A 121 -3.07 -6.12 -2.55
N ALA A 122 -3.91 -7.15 -2.41
CA ALA A 122 -3.84 -8.07 -1.27
C ALA A 122 -2.55 -8.90 -1.27
N GLU A 123 -2.08 -9.34 -2.43
CA GLU A 123 -0.79 -10.04 -2.57
C GLU A 123 0.38 -9.12 -2.20
N LEU A 124 0.37 -7.88 -2.68
CA LEU A 124 1.37 -6.87 -2.33
C LEU A 124 1.42 -6.64 -0.81
N LYS A 125 0.26 -6.43 -0.18
CA LYS A 125 0.17 -6.23 1.28
C LYS A 125 0.70 -7.43 2.06
N LYS A 126 0.46 -8.65 1.58
CA LYS A 126 1.00 -9.87 2.19
C LYS A 126 2.53 -9.93 2.09
N ILE A 127 3.11 -9.47 0.99
CA ILE A 127 4.57 -9.40 0.84
C ILE A 127 5.14 -8.37 1.82
N GLU A 128 4.54 -7.19 1.92
CA GLU A 128 4.95 -6.14 2.86
C GLU A 128 4.92 -6.61 4.32
N GLU A 129 3.83 -7.27 4.75
CA GLU A 129 3.73 -7.83 6.11
C GLU A 129 4.83 -8.87 6.39
N ASN A 130 5.13 -9.73 5.41
CA ASN A 130 6.21 -10.71 5.55
C ASN A 130 7.59 -10.06 5.67
N LEU A 131 7.82 -8.96 4.95
CA LEU A 131 9.07 -8.20 5.07
C LEU A 131 9.19 -7.54 6.44
N GLU A 132 8.13 -6.90 6.93
CA GLU A 132 8.15 -6.26 8.24
C GLU A 132 8.32 -7.29 9.37
N ARG A 133 7.66 -8.45 9.28
CA ARG A 133 7.86 -9.56 10.21
C ARG A 133 9.30 -10.02 10.23
N LYS A 134 9.91 -10.28 9.07
CA LYS A 134 11.34 -10.68 8.99
C LYS A 134 12.24 -9.63 9.62
N LYS A 135 11.99 -8.35 9.34
CA LYS A 135 12.76 -7.23 9.90
C LYS A 135 12.67 -7.21 11.44
N ALA A 136 11.48 -7.41 11.99
CA ALA A 136 11.28 -7.51 13.45
C ALA A 136 12.02 -8.72 14.04
N GLU A 137 11.93 -9.89 13.42
CA GLU A 137 12.65 -11.11 13.86
C GLU A 137 14.18 -10.89 13.88
N TYR A 138 14.74 -10.25 12.85
CA TYR A 138 16.18 -9.93 12.83
C TYR A 138 16.57 -8.91 13.90
N ALA A 139 15.74 -7.88 14.11
CA ALA A 139 15.98 -6.90 15.16
C ALA A 139 15.96 -7.53 16.56
N GLU A 140 15.05 -8.48 16.81
CA GLU A 140 15.01 -9.25 18.06
C GLU A 140 16.25 -10.12 18.22
N LYS A 141 16.65 -10.87 17.18
CA LYS A 141 17.89 -11.67 17.20
C LYS A 141 19.12 -10.83 17.53
N MET A 142 19.21 -9.61 17.00
CA MET A 142 20.30 -8.70 17.34
C MET A 142 20.25 -8.26 18.80
N LYS A 143 19.07 -7.91 19.32
CA LYS A 143 18.91 -7.56 20.74
C LYS A 143 19.26 -8.72 21.66
N ASN A 144 18.87 -9.94 21.31
CA ASN A 144 19.20 -11.15 22.09
C ASN A 144 20.72 -11.38 22.12
N LYS A 145 21.42 -11.25 20.99
CA LYS A 145 22.89 -11.33 20.98
C LYS A 145 23.57 -10.26 21.85
N ILE A 146 23.03 -9.04 21.85
CA ILE A 146 23.55 -7.97 22.73
C ILE A 146 23.31 -8.34 24.19
N ALA A 147 22.14 -8.88 24.53
CA ALA A 147 21.82 -9.33 25.88
C ALA A 147 22.72 -10.51 26.31
N GLU A 148 22.99 -11.48 25.44
CA GLU A 148 23.92 -12.58 25.69
C GLU A 148 25.34 -12.07 26.02
N ILE A 149 25.84 -11.10 25.23
CA ILE A 149 27.14 -10.48 25.50
C ILE A 149 27.14 -9.77 26.87
N HIS A 150 26.07 -9.06 27.19
CA HIS A 150 25.93 -8.38 28.46
C HIS A 150 25.92 -9.36 29.63
N GLN A 151 25.09 -10.41 29.54
CA GLN A 151 25.02 -11.47 30.53
C GLN A 151 26.37 -12.15 30.74
N ALA A 152 27.07 -12.52 29.66
CA ALA A 152 28.39 -13.14 29.76
C ALA A 152 29.43 -12.21 30.43
N ALA A 153 29.32 -10.90 30.23
CA ALA A 153 30.17 -9.92 30.91
C ALA A 153 29.82 -9.81 32.40
N GLU A 154 28.54 -9.85 32.76
CA GLU A 154 28.08 -9.83 34.15
C GLU A 154 28.48 -11.11 34.90
N GLU A 155 28.36 -12.27 34.26
CA GLU A 155 28.84 -13.55 34.81
C GLU A 155 30.33 -13.50 35.15
N LYS A 156 31.16 -12.98 34.23
CA LYS A 156 32.60 -12.79 34.50
C LYS A 156 32.86 -11.86 35.67
N ARG A 157 32.12 -10.75 35.78
CA ARG A 157 32.24 -9.83 36.92
C ARG A 157 31.83 -10.50 38.23
N ALA A 158 30.77 -11.31 38.21
CA ALA A 158 30.32 -12.07 39.37
C ALA A 158 31.37 -13.10 39.81
N THR A 159 32.02 -13.81 38.87
CA THR A 159 33.13 -14.73 39.18
C THR A 159 34.31 -14.00 39.82
N VAL A 160 34.72 -12.85 39.29
CA VAL A 160 35.81 -12.05 39.87
C VAL A 160 35.48 -11.62 41.30
N GLU A 161 34.25 -11.15 41.54
CA GLU A 161 33.82 -10.75 42.88
C GLU A 161 33.69 -11.94 43.85
N ALA A 162 33.31 -13.12 43.37
CA ALA A 162 33.30 -14.35 44.15
C ALA A 162 34.71 -14.78 44.56
N ASN A 163 35.64 -14.83 43.61
CA ASN A 163 37.05 -15.18 43.88
C ASN A 163 37.68 -14.20 44.87
N LYS A 164 37.42 -12.90 44.71
CA LYS A 164 37.85 -11.88 45.66
C LYS A 164 37.33 -12.15 47.06
N LYS A 165 36.04 -12.49 47.22
CA LYS A 165 35.47 -12.81 48.55
C LYS A 165 36.09 -14.08 49.14
N GLU A 166 36.36 -15.08 48.32
CA GLU A 166 37.06 -16.30 48.73
C GLU A 166 38.46 -15.98 49.27
N GLU A 167 39.28 -15.22 48.53
CA GLU A 167 40.60 -14.79 48.98
C GLU A 167 40.53 -14.01 50.30
N PHE A 168 39.54 -13.14 50.47
CA PHE A 168 39.33 -12.41 51.72
C PHE A 168 39.02 -13.35 52.89
N LEU A 169 38.17 -14.36 52.68
CA LEU A 169 37.86 -15.37 53.69
C LEU A 169 39.09 -16.22 54.04
N GLU A 170 39.92 -16.60 53.06
CA GLU A 170 41.18 -17.31 53.32
C GLU A 170 42.16 -16.47 54.15
N VAL A 171 42.28 -15.17 53.83
CA VAL A 171 43.11 -14.23 54.61
C VAL A 171 42.56 -14.10 56.04
N GLU A 172 41.24 -14.02 56.21
CA GLU A 172 40.62 -13.95 57.54
C GLU A 172 40.85 -15.24 58.34
N GLU A 173 40.68 -16.40 57.72
CA GLU A 173 40.90 -17.71 58.34
C GLU A 173 42.37 -17.88 58.73
N THR A 174 43.30 -17.53 57.85
CA THR A 174 44.74 -17.57 58.16
C THR A 174 45.12 -16.59 59.26
N ALA A 175 44.56 -15.37 59.26
CA ALA A 175 44.74 -14.42 60.36
C ALA A 175 44.19 -14.97 61.69
N ALA A 176 43.03 -15.61 61.69
CA ALA A 176 42.47 -16.27 62.87
C ALA A 176 43.39 -17.40 63.39
N LYS A 177 43.97 -18.20 62.50
CA LYS A 177 44.98 -19.23 62.84
C LYS A 177 46.24 -18.62 63.49
N PHE A 178 46.72 -17.47 63.01
CA PHE A 178 47.84 -16.76 63.65
C PHE A 178 47.48 -16.22 65.04
N ARG A 179 46.27 -15.63 65.18
CA ARG A 179 45.77 -15.12 66.47
C ARG A 179 45.63 -16.24 67.51
N SER A 180 45.10 -17.40 67.13
CA SER A 180 44.93 -18.53 68.06
C SER A 180 46.26 -19.18 68.47
N ARG A 181 47.23 -19.24 67.54
CA ARG A 181 48.56 -19.84 67.81
C ARG A 181 49.55 -18.88 68.49
N GLY A 182 49.24 -17.58 68.54
CA GLY A 182 50.09 -16.56 69.17
C GLY A 182 51.40 -16.25 68.41
N VAL A 183 51.47 -16.55 67.11
CA VAL A 183 52.67 -16.36 66.28
C VAL A 183 52.43 -15.27 65.24
N ALA A 184 53.34 -14.30 65.13
CA ALA A 184 53.23 -13.24 64.13
C ALA A 184 53.47 -13.78 62.69
N PRO A 185 52.76 -13.25 61.67
CA PRO A 185 53.03 -13.59 60.28
C PRO A 185 54.48 -13.28 59.91
N LYS A 186 55.16 -14.22 59.25
CA LYS A 186 56.59 -14.09 58.92
C LYS A 186 56.87 -13.25 57.67
N LYS A 187 55.85 -13.01 56.83
CA LYS A 187 55.93 -12.17 55.62
C LYS A 187 55.01 -10.96 55.80
N LEU A 188 55.50 -9.90 56.44
CA LEU A 188 54.67 -8.74 56.76
C LEU A 188 54.57 -7.70 55.61
N PHE A 189 55.45 -7.69 54.60
CA PHE A 189 55.57 -6.53 53.70
C PHE A 189 56.08 -6.81 52.26
N ALA A 190 55.65 -7.87 51.57
CA ALA A 190 56.22 -8.16 50.25
C ALA A 190 55.63 -7.37 49.04
N CYS A 191 54.50 -6.67 49.17
CA CYS A 191 53.84 -5.99 48.02
C CYS A 191 53.29 -4.58 48.32
N PHE A 192 54.05 -3.73 49.01
CA PHE A 192 53.75 -2.28 49.13
C PHE A 192 54.76 -1.38 48.38
N SER A 193 55.52 -1.92 47.43
CA SER A 193 56.39 -1.11 46.56
C SER A 193 55.68 -0.78 45.24
N ALA A 194 55.43 0.53 45.07
CA ALA A 194 55.14 1.35 43.89
C ALA A 194 54.80 0.67 42.55
#